data_AF-A0A396NM11-F1
#
_entry.id   AF-A0A396NM11-F1
#
_cell.length_a   1.000
_cell.length_b   1.000
_cell.length_c   1.000
_cell.angle_alpha   90.00
_cell.angle_beta   90.00
_cell.angle_gamma   90.00
#
_symmetry.space_group_name_H-M   'P 1'
#
loop_
_entity.id
_entity.type
_entity.pdbx_description
1 polymer ?
#
loop_
_entity_poly.entity_id
_entity_poly.type
_entity_poly.pdbx_seq_one_letter_code
_entity_poly.pdbx_strand_id
1 'polypeptide(L)'
;MNTFNEVIERYAAQIRTADVIEIADIPTIDLYMDQVTTFMDKGLARYKRNETDKILTKTMINNYTKAKIFPPPVKKKYSRTHLMLLIMIYHLKAILSIKDIGVLFHVALAEPDAEKQAQQIETIYAGFVALQKSTYAYLANMAENKADDSFYGKDIMLGCEDRELRRILLVLGLVIRANTEKQLAEHALDAYF
;
A
#
# COMPACT_ATOMS: atom_id res chain seq x y z
N MET A 1 3.23 -33.18 8.28
CA MET A 1 3.06 -31.75 8.56
C MET A 1 3.25 -31.02 7.24
N ASN A 2 2.21 -30.32 6.75
CA ASN A 2 2.30 -29.59 5.49
C ASN A 2 3.12 -28.33 5.75
N THR A 3 4.43 -28.40 5.50
CA THR A 3 5.39 -27.28 5.58
C THR A 3 4.84 -26.01 4.93
N PHE A 4 4.11 -26.13 3.83
CA PHE A 4 3.48 -24.99 3.19
C PHE A 4 2.44 -24.27 4.08
N ASN A 5 1.56 -25.01 4.77
CA ASN A 5 0.54 -24.42 5.65
C ASN A 5 1.18 -23.71 6.85
N GLU A 6 2.26 -24.27 7.40
CA GLU A 6 2.97 -23.66 8.52
C GLU A 6 3.60 -22.30 8.16
N VAL A 7 4.08 -22.11 6.93
CA VAL A 7 4.57 -20.79 6.47
C VAL A 7 3.42 -19.80 6.36
N ILE A 8 2.30 -20.21 5.76
CA ILE A 8 1.13 -19.34 5.59
C ILE A 8 0.58 -18.94 6.96
N GLU A 9 0.44 -19.88 7.89
CA GLU A 9 -0.01 -19.62 9.27
C GLU A 9 0.89 -18.61 9.98
N ARG A 10 2.22 -18.79 9.91
CA ARG A 10 3.19 -17.87 10.52
C ARG A 10 3.11 -16.47 9.90
N TYR A 11 3.01 -16.39 8.58
CA TYR A 11 2.94 -15.11 7.88
C TYR A 11 1.60 -14.40 8.12
N ALA A 12 0.48 -15.12 8.07
CA ALA A 12 -0.84 -14.58 8.39
C ALA A 12 -0.94 -14.08 9.85
N ALA A 13 -0.18 -14.68 10.78
CA ALA A 13 -0.08 -14.17 12.15
C ALA A 13 0.68 -12.84 12.26
N GLN A 14 1.62 -12.57 11.35
CA GLN A 14 2.42 -11.34 11.30
C GLN A 14 1.71 -10.17 10.61
N ILE A 15 0.88 -10.46 9.60
CA ILE A 15 0.14 -9.45 8.83
C ILE A 15 -1.36 -9.72 8.91
N ARG A 16 -2.03 -9.00 9.80
CA ARG A 16 -3.48 -9.04 9.99
C ARG A 16 -4.16 -7.88 9.29
N THR A 17 -5.46 -8.01 9.08
CA THR A 17 -6.31 -6.93 8.55
C THR A 17 -6.26 -5.66 9.39
N ALA A 18 -6.06 -5.77 10.70
CA ALA A 18 -5.91 -4.65 11.63
C ALA A 18 -4.58 -3.90 11.51
N ASP A 19 -3.64 -4.41 10.72
CA ASP A 19 -2.30 -3.86 10.58
C ASP A 19 -2.17 -2.85 9.42
N VAL A 20 -3.22 -2.68 8.61
CA VAL A 20 -3.29 -1.66 7.57
C VAL A 20 -3.43 -0.27 8.20
N ILE A 21 -2.91 0.77 7.53
CA ILE A 21 -3.07 2.15 7.98
C ILE A 21 -4.42 2.66 7.46
N GLU A 22 -5.41 2.77 8.35
CA GLU A 22 -6.72 3.31 7.99
C GLU A 22 -6.63 4.78 7.64
N ILE A 23 -7.60 5.28 6.88
CA ILE A 23 -7.76 6.73 6.65
C ILE A 23 -7.83 7.46 8.00
N ALA A 24 -8.54 6.91 8.98
CA ALA A 24 -8.67 7.49 10.31
C ALA A 24 -7.34 7.62 11.08
N ASP A 25 -6.35 6.77 10.78
CA ASP A 25 -5.04 6.80 11.44
C ASP A 25 -4.11 7.89 10.87
N ILE A 26 -4.41 8.38 9.67
CA ILE A 26 -3.62 9.43 9.03
C ILE A 26 -3.92 10.76 9.74
N PRO A 27 -2.90 11.54 10.16
CA PRO A 27 -3.13 12.84 10.78
C PRO A 27 -3.90 13.80 9.87
N THR A 28 -4.77 14.61 10.47
CA THR A 28 -5.49 15.69 9.78
C THR A 28 -4.66 16.97 9.68
N ILE A 29 -3.63 17.12 10.53
CA ILE A 29 -2.69 18.24 10.48
C ILE A 29 -1.56 17.95 9.48
N ASP A 30 -1.07 19.01 8.82
CA ASP A 30 0.09 18.89 7.94
C ASP A 30 1.37 18.64 8.74
N LEU A 31 2.20 17.71 8.25
CA LEU A 31 3.42 17.25 8.93
C LEU A 31 4.69 17.84 8.30
N TYR A 32 5.68 18.14 9.11
CA TYR A 32 7.05 18.37 8.61
C TYR A 32 7.73 17.05 8.22
N MET A 33 8.74 17.11 7.36
CA MET A 33 9.47 15.94 6.83
C MET A 33 9.84 14.90 7.91
N ASP A 34 10.40 15.32 9.04
CA ASP A 34 10.80 14.41 10.12
C ASP A 34 9.60 13.68 10.77
N GLN A 35 8.46 14.35 10.85
CA GLN A 35 7.22 13.77 11.36
C GLN A 35 6.65 12.78 10.34
N VAL A 36 6.76 13.07 9.03
CA VAL A 36 6.37 12.15 7.96
C VAL A 36 7.18 10.86 8.05
N THR A 37 8.52 10.94 8.11
CA THR A 37 9.35 9.74 8.19
C THR A 37 9.07 8.96 9.47
N THR A 38 8.88 9.64 10.61
CA THR A 38 8.51 8.99 11.88
C THR A 38 7.16 8.26 11.80
N PHE A 39 6.16 8.89 11.19
CA PHE A 39 4.85 8.29 10.99
C PHE A 39 4.94 7.03 10.11
N MET A 40 5.65 7.13 8.98
CA MET A 40 5.87 6.02 8.06
C MET A 40 6.63 4.87 8.72
N ASP A 41 7.69 5.18 9.47
CA ASP A 41 8.50 4.18 10.16
C ASP A 41 7.67 3.38 11.18
N LYS A 42 6.77 4.02 11.91
CA LYS A 42 5.88 3.35 12.88
C LYS A 42 4.77 2.55 12.18
N GLY A 43 4.10 3.15 11.20
CA GLY A 43 2.96 2.50 10.53
C GLY A 43 3.38 1.28 9.72
N LEU A 44 4.52 1.37 9.03
CA LEU A 44 4.96 0.39 8.04
C LEU A 44 6.06 -0.57 8.54
N ALA A 45 6.48 -0.47 9.81
CA ALA A 45 7.54 -1.30 10.41
C ALA A 45 7.40 -2.80 10.11
N ARG A 46 6.17 -3.30 10.23
CA ARG A 46 5.81 -4.71 10.02
C ARG A 46 6.00 -5.24 8.60
N TYR A 47 6.09 -4.35 7.62
CA TYR A 47 6.30 -4.73 6.21
C TYR A 47 7.77 -4.86 5.84
N LYS A 48 8.68 -4.53 6.75
CA LYS A 48 10.11 -4.76 6.56
C LYS A 48 10.40 -6.25 6.59
N ARG A 49 11.29 -6.72 5.72
CA ARG A 49 11.87 -8.05 5.82
C ARG A 49 12.93 -8.08 6.92
N ASN A 50 13.82 -7.08 6.95
CA ASN A 50 14.86 -6.95 7.97
C ASN A 50 14.67 -5.70 8.82
N GLU A 51 15.01 -5.75 10.10
CA GLU A 51 14.90 -4.59 11.01
C GLU A 51 15.67 -3.36 10.51
N THR A 52 16.81 -3.59 9.85
CA THR A 52 17.69 -2.57 9.29
C THR A 52 17.16 -1.93 8.01
N ASP A 53 16.14 -2.52 7.37
CA ASP A 53 15.57 -1.99 6.15
C ASP A 53 14.93 -0.62 6.41
N LYS A 54 15.12 0.32 5.48
CA LYS A 54 14.56 1.67 5.60
C LYS A 54 13.19 1.72 4.92
N ILE A 55 12.17 2.22 5.62
CA ILE A 55 10.83 2.38 5.04
C ILE A 55 10.83 3.50 4.00
N LEU A 56 11.02 4.73 4.47
CA LEU A 56 11.09 5.92 3.64
C LEU A 56 12.10 6.89 4.25
N THR A 57 13.05 7.34 3.44
CA THR A 57 14.04 8.34 3.84
C THR A 57 13.68 9.70 3.27
N LYS A 58 14.18 10.78 3.87
CA LYS A 58 14.06 12.15 3.33
C LYS A 58 14.50 12.22 1.87
N THR A 59 15.59 11.54 1.53
CA THR A 59 16.12 11.48 0.16
C THR A 59 15.14 10.79 -0.78
N MET A 60 14.53 9.66 -0.39
CA MET A 60 13.53 8.97 -1.21
C MET A 60 12.31 9.88 -1.49
N ILE A 61 11.77 10.54 -0.47
CA ILE A 61 10.61 11.45 -0.61
C ILE A 61 10.96 12.61 -1.55
N ASN A 62 12.14 13.21 -1.38
CA ASN A 62 12.62 14.27 -2.27
C ASN A 62 12.81 13.77 -3.71
N ASN A 63 13.25 12.52 -3.91
CA ASN A 63 13.40 11.93 -5.23
C ASN A 63 12.05 11.72 -5.93
N TYR A 64 11.01 11.32 -5.19
CA TYR A 64 9.65 11.22 -5.75
C TYR A 64 9.13 12.58 -6.21
N THR A 65 9.38 13.63 -5.42
CA THR A 65 9.04 15.01 -5.81
C THR A 65 9.77 15.43 -7.09
N LYS A 66 11.09 15.19 -7.16
CA LYS A 66 11.91 15.51 -8.34
C LYS A 66 11.50 14.73 -9.59
N ALA A 67 11.08 13.48 -9.42
CA ALA A 67 10.59 12.62 -10.49
C ALA A 67 9.16 12.97 -10.95
N LYS A 68 8.51 13.98 -10.32
CA LYS A 68 7.14 14.44 -10.63
C LYS A 68 6.06 13.36 -10.47
N ILE A 69 6.33 12.31 -9.69
CA ILE A 69 5.33 11.29 -9.36
C ILE A 69 4.54 11.66 -8.09
N PHE A 70 4.97 12.72 -7.40
CA PHE A 70 4.52 13.11 -6.08
C PHE A 70 4.53 14.64 -5.97
N PRO A 71 3.45 15.27 -5.49
CA PRO A 71 3.37 16.72 -5.37
C PRO A 71 4.42 17.25 -4.37
N PRO A 72 5.03 18.43 -4.63
CA PRO A 72 5.95 19.04 -3.69
C PRO A 72 5.22 19.48 -2.41
N PRO A 73 5.90 19.47 -1.24
CA PRO A 73 5.29 19.92 0.01
C PRO A 73 4.93 21.42 -0.02
N VAL A 74 3.83 21.78 0.61
CA VAL A 74 3.35 23.16 0.72
C VAL A 74 3.94 23.80 1.98
N LYS A 75 4.70 24.90 1.83
CA LYS A 75 5.38 25.57 2.96
C LYS A 75 6.20 24.61 3.83
N LYS A 76 6.88 23.64 3.20
CA LYS A 76 7.67 22.55 3.84
C LYS A 76 6.86 21.54 4.65
N LYS A 77 5.53 21.52 4.48
CA LYS A 77 4.66 20.55 5.13
C LYS A 77 3.96 19.63 4.12
N TYR A 78 3.64 18.43 4.59
CA TYR A 78 3.03 17.35 3.85
C TYR A 78 1.62 17.15 4.39
N SER A 79 0.63 17.28 3.51
CA SER A 79 -0.77 17.09 3.86
C SER A 79 -1.15 15.63 4.01
N ARG A 80 -2.35 15.38 4.54
CA ARG A 80 -2.98 14.05 4.58
C ARG A 80 -2.93 13.31 3.24
N THR A 81 -3.17 14.03 2.13
CA THR A 81 -3.06 13.51 0.76
C THR A 81 -1.65 13.04 0.43
N HIS A 82 -0.62 13.80 0.83
CA HIS A 82 0.77 13.39 0.65
C HIS A 82 1.07 12.07 1.40
N LEU A 83 0.51 11.89 2.60
CA LEU A 83 0.71 10.67 3.38
C LEU A 83 0.06 9.46 2.71
N MET A 84 -1.17 9.57 2.23
CA MET A 84 -1.85 8.51 1.46
C MET A 84 -1.03 8.08 0.23
N LEU A 85 -0.53 9.06 -0.54
CA LEU A 85 0.33 8.79 -1.70
C LEU A 85 1.63 8.09 -1.30
N LEU A 86 2.32 8.54 -0.25
CA LEU A 86 3.57 7.94 0.22
C LEU A 86 3.40 6.51 0.70
N ILE A 87 2.29 6.20 1.39
CA ILE A 87 1.96 4.83 1.81
C ILE A 87 1.78 3.95 0.57
N MET A 88 0.97 4.38 -0.40
CA MET A 88 0.79 3.63 -1.64
C MET A 88 2.11 3.45 -2.41
N ILE A 89 2.95 4.49 -2.52
CA ILE A 89 4.29 4.41 -3.14
C ILE A 89 5.16 3.36 -2.45
N TYR A 90 5.12 3.26 -1.12
CA TYR A 90 5.89 2.29 -0.36
C TYR A 90 5.54 0.84 -0.75
N HIS A 91 4.26 0.54 -0.93
CA HIS A 91 3.82 -0.79 -1.38
C HIS A 91 4.12 -1.00 -2.88
N LEU A 92 3.87 0.02 -3.71
CA LEU A 92 4.08 -0.05 -5.15
C LEU A 92 5.54 -0.27 -5.54
N LYS A 93 6.48 0.43 -4.90
CA LYS A 93 7.92 0.36 -5.25
C LYS A 93 8.54 -1.03 -5.03
N ALA A 94 7.88 -1.91 -4.27
CA ALA A 94 8.36 -3.26 -4.05
C ALA A 94 8.21 -4.15 -5.29
N ILE A 95 7.34 -3.76 -6.23
CA ILE A 95 6.96 -4.51 -7.43
C ILE A 95 7.15 -3.69 -8.72
N LEU A 96 6.79 -2.41 -8.71
CA LEU A 96 6.80 -1.53 -9.88
C LEU A 96 8.01 -0.59 -9.90
N SER A 97 8.41 -0.20 -11.11
CA SER A 97 9.42 0.84 -11.29
C SER A 97 8.86 2.23 -10.94
N ILE A 98 9.74 3.17 -10.61
CA ILE A 98 9.34 4.56 -10.35
C ILE A 98 8.61 5.20 -11.54
N LYS A 99 8.98 4.81 -12.76
CA LYS A 99 8.32 5.29 -13.98
C LYS A 99 6.86 4.83 -14.05
N ASP A 100 6.61 3.55 -13.77
CA ASP A 100 5.27 2.97 -13.83
C ASP A 100 4.37 3.51 -12.71
N ILE A 101 4.92 3.69 -11.51
CA ILE A 101 4.24 4.39 -10.41
C ILE A 101 3.86 5.81 -10.83
N GLY A 102 4.77 6.49 -11.53
CA GLY A 102 4.50 7.78 -12.14
C GLY A 102 3.28 7.75 -13.05
N VAL A 103 3.21 6.82 -14.00
CA VAL A 103 2.06 6.70 -14.92
C VAL A 103 0.75 6.55 -14.15
N LEU A 104 0.72 5.68 -13.13
CA LEU A 104 -0.47 5.48 -12.29
C LEU A 104 -0.90 6.77 -11.58
N PHE A 105 0.07 7.47 -10.97
CA PHE A 105 -0.21 8.64 -10.14
C PHE A 105 -0.51 9.89 -10.97
N HIS A 106 0.00 9.99 -12.21
CA HIS A 106 -0.40 11.07 -13.12
C HIS A 106 -1.89 11.00 -13.45
N VAL A 107 -2.47 9.81 -13.58
CA VAL A 107 -3.93 9.64 -13.75
C VAL A 107 -4.65 10.03 -12.46
N ALA A 108 -4.18 9.54 -11.30
CA ALA A 108 -4.77 9.87 -10.01
C ALA A 108 -4.72 11.37 -9.66
N LEU A 109 -3.73 12.10 -10.18
CA LEU A 109 -3.49 13.53 -9.92
C LEU A 109 -3.96 14.43 -11.09
N ALA A 110 -4.69 13.88 -12.06
CA ALA A 110 -5.09 14.63 -13.25
C ALA A 110 -6.18 15.69 -12.97
N GLU A 111 -6.94 15.56 -11.88
CA GLU A 111 -7.98 16.51 -11.49
C GLU A 111 -7.36 17.87 -11.11
N PRO A 112 -7.68 18.97 -11.83
CA PRO A 112 -7.11 20.29 -11.57
C PRO A 112 -7.64 20.96 -10.29
N ASP A 113 -8.86 20.64 -9.86
CA ASP A 113 -9.41 21.18 -8.63
C ASP A 113 -8.81 20.48 -7.41
N ALA A 114 -8.20 21.25 -6.51
CA ALA A 114 -7.45 20.70 -5.39
C ALA A 114 -8.34 19.91 -4.40
N GLU A 115 -9.59 20.32 -4.22
CA GLU A 115 -10.53 19.67 -3.30
C GLU A 115 -11.03 18.35 -3.89
N LYS A 116 -11.44 18.37 -5.16
CA LYS A 116 -11.84 17.14 -5.88
C LYS A 116 -10.68 16.17 -6.04
N GLN A 117 -9.48 16.65 -6.31
CA GLN A 117 -8.28 15.81 -6.37
C GLN A 117 -8.01 15.14 -5.02
N ALA A 118 -8.12 15.87 -3.91
CA ALA A 118 -7.98 15.29 -2.58
C ALA A 118 -9.03 14.22 -2.31
N GLN A 119 -10.30 14.47 -2.65
CA GLN A 119 -11.40 13.51 -2.50
C GLN A 119 -11.18 12.25 -3.36
N GLN A 120 -10.67 12.42 -4.57
CA GLN A 120 -10.33 11.33 -5.46
C GLN A 120 -9.22 10.45 -4.85
N ILE A 121 -8.16 11.05 -4.34
CA ILE A 121 -7.05 10.32 -3.71
C ILE A 121 -7.53 9.58 -2.46
N GLU A 122 -8.39 10.19 -1.66
CA GLU A 122 -9.00 9.53 -0.50
C GLU A 122 -9.83 8.32 -0.92
N THR A 123 -10.59 8.42 -2.01
CA THR A 123 -11.38 7.32 -2.57
C THR A 123 -10.49 6.18 -3.07
N ILE A 124 -9.41 6.51 -3.80
CA ILE A 124 -8.40 5.52 -4.24
C ILE A 124 -7.76 4.84 -3.02
N TYR A 125 -7.40 5.61 -2.01
CA TYR A 125 -6.77 5.10 -0.81
C TYR A 125 -7.71 4.22 0.02
N ALA A 126 -9.00 4.56 0.11
CA ALA A 126 -10.01 3.71 0.74
C ALA A 126 -10.09 2.35 0.02
N GLY A 127 -10.12 2.36 -1.31
CA GLY A 127 -10.08 1.14 -2.11
C GLY A 127 -8.78 0.36 -1.94
N PHE A 128 -7.63 1.04 -1.86
CA PHE A 128 -6.33 0.43 -1.55
C PHE A 128 -6.35 -0.32 -0.22
N VAL A 129 -6.83 0.31 0.86
CA VAL A 129 -6.96 -0.31 2.18
C VAL A 129 -7.92 -1.51 2.15
N ALA A 130 -9.06 -1.37 1.47
CA ALA A 130 -10.03 -2.45 1.35
C ALA A 130 -9.45 -3.66 0.58
N LEU A 131 -8.67 -3.41 -0.48
CA LEU A 131 -7.96 -4.45 -1.23
C LEU A 131 -6.93 -5.16 -0.34
N GLN A 132 -6.10 -4.42 0.42
CA GLN A 132 -5.15 -5.00 1.38
C GLN A 132 -5.83 -5.91 2.38
N LYS A 133 -6.91 -5.43 3.02
CA LYS A 133 -7.68 -6.23 3.98
C LYS A 133 -8.22 -7.51 3.36
N SER A 134 -8.77 -7.43 2.14
CA SER A 134 -9.32 -8.61 1.47
C SER A 134 -8.21 -9.63 1.14
N THR A 135 -7.02 -9.15 0.73
CA THR A 135 -5.86 -10.02 0.46
C THR A 135 -5.34 -10.69 1.73
N TYR A 136 -5.29 -9.98 2.86
CA TYR A 136 -4.84 -10.58 4.12
C TYR A 136 -5.88 -11.53 4.71
N ALA A 137 -7.17 -11.21 4.60
CA ALA A 137 -8.25 -12.11 4.99
C ALA A 137 -8.22 -13.41 4.17
N TYR A 138 -7.93 -13.32 2.87
CA TYR A 138 -7.72 -14.49 2.04
C TYR A 138 -6.59 -15.37 2.56
N LEU A 139 -5.41 -14.79 2.82
CA LEU A 139 -4.28 -15.57 3.34
C LEU A 139 -4.61 -16.26 4.67
N ALA A 140 -5.34 -15.59 5.56
CA ALA A 140 -5.80 -16.18 6.81
C ALA A 140 -6.76 -17.37 6.56
N ASN A 141 -7.71 -17.21 5.65
CA ASN A 141 -8.62 -18.31 5.27
C ASN A 141 -7.87 -19.47 4.60
N MET A 142 -6.85 -19.18 3.80
CA MET A 142 -5.99 -20.19 3.19
C MET A 142 -5.23 -20.99 4.25
N ALA A 143 -4.71 -20.33 5.28
CA ALA A 143 -4.07 -20.99 6.43
C ALA A 143 -5.03 -21.96 7.13
N GLU A 144 -6.30 -21.56 7.26
CA GLU A 144 -7.36 -22.38 7.87
C GLU A 144 -7.95 -23.46 6.94
N ASN A 145 -7.40 -23.64 5.73
CA ASN A 145 -7.93 -24.51 4.66
C ASN A 145 -9.38 -24.18 4.25
N LYS A 146 -9.79 -22.92 4.37
CA LYS A 146 -11.11 -22.41 3.96
C LYS A 146 -11.04 -21.68 2.61
N ALA A 147 -10.21 -22.16 1.69
CA ALA A 147 -9.89 -21.45 0.46
C ALA A 147 -11.13 -21.29 -0.45
N ASP A 148 -11.42 -20.04 -0.82
CA ASP A 148 -12.15 -19.68 -2.03
C ASP A 148 -11.11 -19.31 -3.13
N ASP A 149 -11.42 -19.51 -4.40
CA ASP A 149 -10.48 -19.24 -5.51
C ASP A 149 -10.81 -17.92 -6.23
N SER A 150 -11.78 -17.15 -5.71
CA SER A 150 -12.18 -15.88 -6.28
C SER A 150 -11.08 -14.81 -6.14
N PHE A 151 -10.98 -13.89 -7.10
CA PHE A 151 -10.08 -12.74 -6.98
C PHE A 151 -10.55 -11.87 -5.81
N TYR A 152 -9.87 -11.97 -4.67
CA TYR A 152 -10.20 -11.21 -3.47
C TYR A 152 -10.13 -9.71 -3.72
N GLY A 153 -11.26 -9.03 -3.49
CA GLY A 153 -11.45 -7.62 -3.81
C GLY A 153 -12.02 -7.34 -5.20
N LYS A 154 -12.43 -8.36 -5.96
CA LYS A 154 -13.16 -8.18 -7.24
C LYS A 154 -14.40 -7.32 -7.06
N ASP A 155 -15.16 -7.53 -6.00
CA ASP A 155 -16.39 -6.77 -5.73
C ASP A 155 -16.10 -5.29 -5.45
N ILE A 156 -14.98 -4.98 -4.81
CA ILE A 156 -14.51 -3.59 -4.60
C ILE A 156 -14.28 -2.91 -5.96
N MET A 157 -13.65 -3.62 -6.90
CA MET A 157 -13.40 -3.09 -8.24
C MET A 157 -14.68 -3.01 -9.09
N LEU A 158 -15.53 -4.04 -9.03
CA LEU A 158 -16.79 -4.08 -9.79
C LEU A 158 -17.80 -3.04 -9.31
N GLY A 159 -17.82 -2.74 -8.00
CA GLY A 159 -18.67 -1.70 -7.41
C GLY A 159 -18.18 -0.27 -7.67
N CYS A 160 -16.95 -0.08 -8.15
CA CYS A 160 -16.41 1.24 -8.48
C CYS A 160 -16.92 1.69 -9.86
N GLU A 161 -17.93 2.56 -9.90
CA GLU A 161 -18.54 3.02 -11.17
C GLU A 161 -17.55 3.77 -12.07
N ASP A 162 -16.66 4.57 -11.48
CA ASP A 162 -15.65 5.32 -12.21
C ASP A 162 -14.64 4.39 -12.89
N ARG A 163 -14.52 4.51 -14.22
CA ARG A 163 -13.67 3.66 -15.04
C ARG A 163 -12.17 3.88 -14.77
N GLU A 164 -11.74 5.10 -14.52
CA GLU A 164 -10.33 5.41 -14.27
C GLU A 164 -9.92 4.95 -12.87
N LEU A 165 -10.75 5.22 -11.86
CA LEU A 165 -10.52 4.71 -10.51
C LEU A 165 -10.50 3.19 -10.49
N ARG A 166 -11.40 2.53 -11.20
CA ARG A 166 -11.40 1.06 -11.32
C ARG A 166 -10.10 0.52 -11.92
N ARG A 167 -9.51 1.20 -12.92
CA ARG A 167 -8.22 0.82 -13.50
C ARG A 167 -7.08 1.02 -12.50
N ILE A 168 -7.10 2.11 -11.74
CA ILE A 168 -6.12 2.35 -10.67
C ILE A 168 -6.21 1.26 -9.61
N LEU A 169 -7.43 0.97 -9.14
CA LEU A 169 -7.68 -0.10 -8.16
C LEU A 169 -7.24 -1.47 -8.67
N LEU A 170 -7.44 -1.77 -9.96
CA LEU A 170 -6.92 -3.00 -10.56
C LEU A 170 -5.40 -3.11 -10.41
N VAL A 171 -4.65 -2.06 -10.77
CA VAL A 171 -3.19 -2.05 -10.62
C VAL A 171 -2.79 -2.19 -9.14
N LEU A 172 -3.45 -1.46 -8.25
CA LEU A 172 -3.18 -1.54 -6.81
C LEU A 172 -3.45 -2.95 -6.26
N GLY A 173 -4.57 -3.57 -6.61
CA GLY A 173 -4.91 -4.93 -6.17
C GLY A 173 -3.92 -5.98 -6.66
N LEU A 174 -3.49 -5.89 -7.93
CA LEU A 174 -2.47 -6.78 -8.49
C LEU A 174 -1.13 -6.63 -7.77
N VAL A 175 -0.71 -5.40 -7.49
CA VAL A 175 0.53 -5.12 -6.77
C VAL A 175 0.47 -5.59 -5.31
N ILE A 176 -0.63 -5.34 -4.62
CA ILE A 176 -0.84 -5.81 -3.23
C ILE A 176 -0.68 -7.33 -3.17
N ARG A 177 -1.34 -8.04 -4.09
CA ARG A 177 -1.25 -9.49 -4.18
C ARG A 177 0.17 -9.95 -4.48
N ALA A 178 0.80 -9.40 -5.51
CA ALA A 178 2.17 -9.77 -5.89
C ALA A 178 3.17 -9.51 -4.75
N ASN A 179 3.05 -8.38 -4.05
CA ASN A 179 3.90 -8.08 -2.90
C ASN A 179 3.66 -9.03 -1.73
N THR A 180 2.40 -9.41 -1.51
CA THR A 180 2.03 -10.36 -0.45
C THR A 180 2.58 -11.76 -0.75
N GLU A 181 2.45 -12.24 -1.99
CA GLU A 181 3.01 -13.51 -2.44
C GLU A 181 4.55 -13.51 -2.39
N LYS A 182 5.19 -12.39 -2.77
CA LYS A 182 6.62 -12.20 -2.64
C LYS A 182 7.07 -12.33 -1.17
N GLN A 183 6.42 -11.63 -0.26
CA GLN A 183 6.73 -11.69 1.17
C GLN A 183 6.54 -13.11 1.73
N LEU A 184 5.46 -13.80 1.35
CA LEU A 184 5.25 -15.19 1.72
C LEU A 184 6.39 -16.10 1.23
N ALA A 185 6.88 -15.91 0.00
CA ALA A 185 8.02 -16.64 -0.53
C ALA A 185 9.33 -16.33 0.23
N GLU A 186 9.55 -15.06 0.60
CA GLU A 186 10.70 -14.67 1.43
C GLU A 186 10.65 -15.34 2.81
N HIS A 187 9.48 -15.40 3.45
CA HIS A 187 9.30 -16.13 4.70
C HIS A 187 9.50 -17.65 4.55
N ALA A 188 9.08 -18.23 3.42
CA ALA A 188 9.33 -19.64 3.14
C ALA A 188 10.84 -19.91 3.00
N LEU A 189 11.57 -19.01 2.35
CA LEU A 189 13.03 -19.10 2.25
C LEU A 189 13.67 -19.05 3.63
N ASP A 190 13.35 -18.02 4.43
CA ASP A 190 13.94 -17.82 5.76
C ASP A 190 13.56 -18.94 6.76
N ALA A 191 12.48 -19.69 6.51
CA ALA A 191 12.04 -20.81 7.35
C ALA A 191 12.70 -22.15 7.00
N TYR A 192 13.13 -22.34 5.74
CA TYR A 192 13.54 -23.65 5.22
C TYR A 192 14.98 -23.72 4.69
N PHE A 193 15.63 -22.59 4.46
CA PHE A 193 16.97 -22.48 3.88
C PHE A 193 17.84 -21.55 4.72
#